data_AF-A0A538FP15-F1
#
_entry.id   AF-A0A538FP15-F1
#
_cell.length_a   1.000
_cell.length_b   1.000
_cell.length_c   1.000
_cell.angle_alpha   90.00
_cell.angle_beta   90.00
_cell.angle_gamma   90.00
#
_symmetry.space_group_name_H-M   'P 1'
#
loop_
_entity.id
_entity.type
_entity.pdbx_description
1 polymer ?
#
loop_
_entity_poly.entity_id
_entity_poly.type
_entity_poly.pdbx_seq_one_letter_code
_entity_poly.pdbx_strand_id
1 'polypeptide(L)'
;DVMSKPPRTIGPDETVSRAMIACQRFGQSGILVTAADEVVGAVSREDLDKAISHGLSHAPVKGIMSSRVATCDEETPLLELQRLLAAGNDRIAVVRNGKLAGVVTRGDVLEALGERAAAIRRPAVSLADELAGLGRLAPVFEAVAALSETYDGVYLVGGTVRDILLGEPSFDVDIAVEGDAIALAQALADALDGRVRAHEKFGTAVVVYGDGERVDVVTARTEFYDAPAALPAVEHASIREDLFRRDFT
;
A
#
# COMPACT_ATOMS: atom_id res chain seq x y z
N ASP A 1 -3.68 -16.26 20.69
CA ASP A 1 -4.62 -16.11 19.56
C ASP A 1 -4.35 -14.92 18.66
N VAL A 2 -3.83 -13.81 19.18
CA VAL A 2 -3.63 -12.55 18.44
C VAL A 2 -2.27 -12.39 17.75
N MET A 3 -1.42 -13.42 17.73
CA MET A 3 -0.08 -13.31 17.14
C MET A 3 -0.04 -13.91 15.75
N SER A 4 0.69 -13.28 14.83
CA SER A 4 0.90 -13.83 13.49
C SER A 4 1.91 -14.99 13.53
N LYS A 5 1.56 -16.13 12.91
CA LYS A 5 2.41 -17.33 12.76
C LYS A 5 2.47 -17.79 11.30
N PRO A 6 3.63 -18.23 10.77
CA PRO A 6 4.96 -18.16 11.40
C PRO A 6 5.52 -16.72 11.39
N PRO A 7 6.32 -16.34 12.40
CA PRO A 7 6.95 -15.02 12.42
C PRO A 7 7.90 -14.87 11.22
N ARG A 8 7.75 -13.77 10.47
CA ARG A 8 8.65 -13.42 9.38
C ARG A 8 9.83 -12.63 9.94
N THR A 9 11.04 -13.08 9.60
CA THR A 9 12.27 -12.52 10.14
C THR A 9 13.37 -12.44 9.09
N ILE A 10 14.46 -11.78 9.47
CA ILE A 10 15.69 -11.63 8.68
C ILE A 10 16.88 -11.87 9.62
N GLY A 11 17.99 -12.35 9.09
CA GLY A 11 19.28 -12.42 9.77
C GLY A 11 19.99 -11.07 9.91
N PRO A 12 20.82 -10.89 10.96
CA PRO A 12 21.51 -9.61 11.23
C PRO A 12 22.48 -9.14 10.14
N ASP A 13 23.00 -10.08 9.35
CA ASP A 13 23.97 -9.82 8.27
C ASP A 13 23.32 -9.64 6.90
N GLU A 14 22.00 -9.83 6.77
CA GLU A 14 21.30 -9.51 5.53
C GLU A 14 21.26 -7.99 5.32
N THR A 15 21.16 -7.57 4.06
CA THR A 15 21.27 -6.17 3.67
C THR A 15 19.99 -5.38 3.98
N VAL A 16 20.13 -4.06 4.16
CA VAL A 16 19.01 -3.12 4.26
C VAL A 16 18.03 -3.28 3.08
N SER A 17 18.54 -3.41 1.85
CA SER A 17 17.71 -3.62 0.66
C SER A 17 16.86 -4.90 0.75
N ARG A 18 17.44 -6.01 1.24
CA ARG A 18 16.74 -7.28 1.39
C ARG A 18 15.68 -7.22 2.49
N ALA A 19 15.97 -6.50 3.57
CA ALA A 19 14.99 -6.23 4.63
C ALA A 19 13.81 -5.40 4.12
N MET A 20 14.07 -4.37 3.30
CA MET A 20 13.02 -3.57 2.66
C MET A 20 12.12 -4.42 1.77
N ILE A 21 12.71 -5.27 0.92
CA ILE A 21 11.96 -6.21 0.07
C ILE A 21 11.10 -7.15 0.93
N ALA A 22 11.63 -7.66 2.04
CA ALA A 22 10.87 -8.49 2.96
C ALA A 22 9.68 -7.74 3.57
N CYS A 23 9.88 -6.50 4.05
CA CYS A 23 8.79 -5.67 4.56
C CYS A 23 7.69 -5.42 3.52
N GLN A 24 8.06 -5.08 2.28
CA GLN A 24 7.11 -4.84 1.20
C GLN A 24 6.33 -6.11 0.83
N ARG A 25 7.04 -7.22 0.62
CA ARG A 25 6.45 -8.50 0.22
C ARG A 25 5.41 -9.02 1.21
N PHE A 26 5.62 -8.77 2.51
CA PHE A 26 4.73 -9.23 3.56
C PHE A 26 3.79 -8.14 4.08
N GLY A 27 3.77 -6.94 3.47
CA GLY A 27 2.94 -5.83 3.93
C GLY A 27 3.24 -5.36 5.35
N GLN A 28 4.47 -5.57 5.84
CA GLN A 28 4.86 -5.28 7.23
C GLN A 28 5.51 -3.89 7.33
N SER A 29 5.15 -3.13 8.36
CA SER A 29 5.73 -1.81 8.68
C SER A 29 7.18 -1.86 9.22
N GLY A 30 7.83 -3.01 9.10
CA GLY A 30 9.18 -3.32 9.57
C GLY A 30 9.29 -4.82 9.85
N ILE A 31 10.42 -5.29 10.37
CA ILE A 31 10.65 -6.74 10.54
C ILE A 31 11.52 -7.05 11.76
N LEU A 32 11.30 -8.24 12.36
CA LEU A 32 12.15 -8.75 13.45
C LEU A 32 13.43 -9.32 12.88
N VAL A 33 14.54 -9.10 13.59
CA VAL A 33 15.86 -9.62 13.26
C VAL A 33 16.19 -10.75 14.22
N THR A 34 16.52 -11.91 13.67
CA THR A 34 16.80 -13.12 14.44
C THR A 34 18.14 -13.74 14.11
N ALA A 35 18.84 -14.25 15.12
CA ALA A 35 20.02 -15.10 14.97
C ALA A 35 19.75 -16.42 15.70
N ALA A 36 19.88 -17.56 15.01
CA ALA A 36 19.63 -18.88 15.60
C ALA A 36 18.28 -19.02 16.34
N ASP A 37 17.19 -18.52 15.75
CA ASP A 37 15.82 -18.45 16.30
C ASP A 37 15.61 -17.48 17.47
N GLU A 38 16.65 -16.78 17.92
CA GLU A 38 16.58 -15.78 18.99
C GLU A 38 16.40 -14.37 18.41
N VAL A 39 15.60 -13.55 19.06
CA VAL A 39 15.37 -12.17 18.65
C VAL A 39 16.54 -11.31 19.09
N VAL A 40 17.28 -10.76 18.12
CA VAL A 40 18.46 -9.91 18.37
C VAL A 40 18.21 -8.45 18.04
N GLY A 41 17.11 -8.15 17.33
CA GLY A 41 16.73 -6.78 17.03
C GLY A 41 15.43 -6.66 16.25
N ALA A 42 15.09 -5.43 15.92
CA ALA A 42 13.98 -5.08 15.06
C ALA A 42 14.34 -3.84 14.24
N VAL A 43 13.83 -3.75 13.02
CA VAL A 43 14.00 -2.59 12.16
C VAL A 43 12.67 -2.15 11.60
N SER A 44 12.36 -0.85 11.67
CA SER A 44 11.15 -0.29 11.08
C SER A 44 11.35 -0.06 9.58
N ARG A 45 10.26 -0.02 8.82
CA ARG A 45 10.32 0.35 7.40
C ARG A 45 10.86 1.77 7.23
N GLU A 46 10.53 2.68 8.14
CA GLU A 46 11.02 4.06 8.11
C GLU A 46 12.54 4.14 8.28
N ASP A 47 13.13 3.34 9.17
CA ASP A 47 14.59 3.27 9.34
C ASP A 47 15.28 2.68 8.11
N LEU A 48 14.65 1.69 7.48
CA LEU A 48 15.14 1.11 6.22
C LEU A 48 15.10 2.14 5.08
N ASP A 49 13.99 2.88 4.94
CA ASP A 49 13.84 3.94 3.93
C ASP A 49 14.90 5.04 4.14
N LYS A 50 15.11 5.49 5.38
CA LYS A 50 16.18 6.45 5.73
C LYS A 50 17.57 5.93 5.41
N ALA A 51 17.85 4.65 5.70
CA ALA A 51 19.15 4.05 5.38
C ALA A 51 19.39 4.00 3.87
N ILE A 52 18.36 3.67 3.08
CA ILE A 52 18.45 3.63 1.61
C ILE A 52 18.70 5.04 1.04
N SER A 53 17.99 6.07 1.52
CA SER A 53 18.19 7.45 1.05
C SER A 53 19.61 7.98 1.35
N HIS A 54 20.28 7.44 2.38
CA HIS A 54 21.69 7.71 2.68
C HIS A 54 22.69 6.78 1.98
N GLY A 55 22.25 5.95 1.02
CA GLY A 55 23.13 5.07 0.24
C GLY A 55 23.59 3.80 0.99
N LEU A 56 22.96 3.46 2.10
CA LEU A 56 23.31 2.30 2.95
C LEU A 56 22.54 1.03 2.57
N SER A 57 22.02 0.94 1.34
CA SER A 57 21.23 -0.21 0.87
C SER A 57 21.96 -1.55 0.97
N HIS A 58 23.29 -1.54 0.83
CA HIS A 58 24.18 -2.70 0.91
C HIS A 58 24.64 -3.03 2.34
N ALA A 59 24.45 -2.11 3.29
CA ALA A 59 24.88 -2.30 4.66
C ALA A 59 24.07 -3.42 5.35
N PRO A 60 24.66 -4.12 6.34
CA PRO A 60 23.95 -5.14 7.09
C PRO A 60 22.93 -4.50 8.05
N VAL A 61 21.77 -5.14 8.22
CA VAL A 61 20.68 -4.61 9.05
C VAL A 61 21.08 -4.43 10.52
N LYS A 62 22.00 -5.25 11.03
CA LYS A 62 22.54 -5.07 12.40
C LYS A 62 23.15 -3.69 12.66
N GLY A 63 23.55 -2.97 11.61
CA GLY A 63 24.12 -1.63 11.71
C GLY A 63 23.08 -0.53 11.96
N ILE A 64 21.79 -0.80 11.71
CA ILE A 64 20.71 0.20 11.83
C ILE A 64 19.54 -0.27 12.71
N MET A 65 19.44 -1.57 13.00
CA MET A 65 18.34 -2.12 13.81
C MET A 65 18.39 -1.61 15.25
N SER A 66 17.23 -1.55 15.90
CA SER A 66 17.16 -1.44 17.36
C SER A 66 17.42 -2.82 17.98
N SER A 67 18.35 -2.89 18.93
CA SER A 67 18.57 -4.08 19.76
C SER A 67 17.55 -4.21 20.90
N ARG A 68 16.78 -3.15 21.18
CA ARG A 68 15.71 -3.16 22.19
C ARG A 68 14.42 -3.58 21.52
N VAL A 69 14.09 -4.85 21.66
CA VAL A 69 12.82 -5.41 21.18
C VAL A 69 11.96 -5.74 22.39
N ALA A 70 10.73 -5.21 22.43
CA ALA A 70 9.77 -5.64 23.43
C ALA A 70 9.41 -7.11 23.20
N THR A 71 9.45 -7.91 24.26
CA THR A 71 9.12 -9.34 24.22
C THR A 71 8.02 -9.67 25.20
N CYS A 72 7.21 -10.68 24.90
CA CYS A 72 6.24 -11.27 25.81
C CYS A 72 6.23 -12.79 25.70
N ASP A 73 5.59 -13.47 26.65
CA ASP A 73 5.27 -14.89 26.53
C ASP A 73 3.91 -15.09 25.82
N GLU A 74 3.56 -16.35 25.53
CA GLU A 74 2.30 -16.67 24.84
C GLU A 74 1.04 -16.55 25.71
N GLU A 75 1.21 -16.56 27.04
CA GLU A 75 0.13 -16.44 28.01
C GLU A 75 -0.09 -14.98 28.42
N THR A 76 0.69 -14.04 27.84
CA THR A 76 0.65 -12.63 28.17
C THR A 76 -0.72 -12.05 27.84
N PRO A 77 -1.44 -11.48 28.82
CA PRO A 77 -2.79 -10.97 28.59
C PRO A 77 -2.83 -9.84 27.56
N LEU A 78 -3.91 -9.77 26.77
CA LEU A 78 -4.11 -8.75 25.74
C LEU A 78 -3.95 -7.30 26.27
N LEU A 79 -4.39 -7.04 27.51
CA LEU A 79 -4.25 -5.73 28.15
C LEU A 79 -2.77 -5.33 28.34
N GLU A 80 -1.89 -6.29 28.60
CA GLU A 80 -0.47 -6.03 28.74
C GLU A 80 0.18 -5.78 27.38
N LEU A 81 -0.25 -6.51 26.35
CA LEU A 81 0.16 -6.22 24.96
C LEU A 81 -0.24 -4.80 24.55
N GLN A 82 -1.46 -4.35 24.89
CA GLN A 82 -1.90 -2.97 24.65
C GLN A 82 -0.99 -1.95 25.33
N ARG A 83 -0.61 -2.17 26.59
CA ARG A 83 0.29 -1.27 27.33
C ARG A 83 1.67 -1.21 26.69
N LEU A 84 2.24 -2.35 26.33
CA LEU A 84 3.53 -2.43 25.66
C LEU A 84 3.51 -1.68 24.32
N LEU A 85 2.45 -1.82 23.52
CA LEU A 85 2.30 -1.10 22.25
C LEU A 85 2.07 0.41 22.44
N ALA A 86 1.32 0.79 23.49
CA ALA A 86 1.07 2.19 23.86
C ALA A 86 2.33 2.89 24.40
N ALA A 87 3.27 2.14 24.96
CA ALA A 87 4.57 2.64 25.42
C ALA A 87 5.55 2.95 24.28
N GLY A 88 5.09 2.94 23.01
CA GLY A 88 5.89 3.28 21.84
C GLY A 88 6.52 2.10 21.11
N ASN A 89 6.22 0.86 21.50
CA ASN A 89 6.66 -0.31 20.74
C ASN A 89 5.71 -0.55 19.57
N ASP A 90 6.22 -0.61 18.35
CA ASP A 90 5.38 -0.90 17.18
C ASP A 90 5.09 -2.40 17.00
N ARG A 91 5.94 -3.24 17.60
CA ARG A 91 5.86 -4.70 17.56
C ARG A 91 6.36 -5.30 18.85
N ILE A 92 5.79 -6.43 19.22
CA ILE A 92 6.17 -7.24 20.37
C ILE A 92 6.49 -8.64 19.87
N ALA A 93 7.69 -9.13 20.17
CA ALA A 93 8.08 -10.50 19.86
C ALA A 93 7.51 -11.44 20.91
N VAL A 94 6.76 -12.45 20.48
CA VAL A 94 6.27 -13.51 21.36
C VAL A 94 7.32 -14.60 21.44
N VAL A 95 7.82 -14.89 22.64
CA VAL A 95 8.94 -15.79 22.87
C VAL A 95 8.48 -17.01 23.67
N ARG A 96 8.83 -18.21 23.20
CA ARG A 96 8.60 -19.50 23.88
C ARG A 96 9.95 -20.20 24.07
N ASN A 97 10.32 -20.49 25.32
CA ASN A 97 11.58 -21.16 25.65
C ASN A 97 12.83 -20.47 25.05
N GLY A 98 12.86 -19.13 25.07
CA GLY A 98 13.94 -18.33 24.50
C GLY A 98 13.90 -18.16 22.98
N LYS A 99 13.01 -18.86 22.28
CA LYS A 99 12.87 -18.79 20.81
C LYS A 99 11.69 -17.96 20.38
N LEU A 100 11.79 -17.31 19.22
CA LEU A 100 10.69 -16.57 18.63
C LEU A 100 9.55 -17.52 18.23
N ALA A 101 8.39 -17.32 18.84
CA ALA A 101 7.16 -18.08 18.59
C ALA A 101 6.17 -17.33 17.69
N GLY A 102 6.22 -16.01 17.68
CA GLY A 102 5.32 -15.16 16.90
C GLY A 102 5.61 -13.66 17.07
N VAL A 103 4.81 -12.83 16.43
CA VAL A 103 4.86 -11.37 16.58
C VAL A 103 3.46 -10.83 16.77
N VAL A 104 3.33 -9.78 17.59
CA VAL A 104 2.11 -9.02 17.78
C VAL A 104 2.37 -7.56 17.45
N THR A 105 1.48 -6.96 16.67
CA THR A 105 1.50 -5.55 16.30
C THR A 105 0.23 -4.85 16.77
N ARG A 106 0.18 -3.51 16.63
CA ARG A 106 -1.07 -2.75 16.87
C ARG A 106 -2.23 -3.25 16.00
N GLY A 107 -1.95 -3.65 14.76
CA GLY A 107 -2.95 -4.21 13.86
C GLY A 107 -3.62 -5.45 14.45
N ASP A 108 -2.84 -6.43 14.89
CA ASP A 108 -3.38 -7.68 15.44
C ASP A 108 -4.18 -7.46 16.73
N VAL A 109 -3.73 -6.52 17.58
CA VAL A 109 -4.49 -6.15 18.80
C VAL A 109 -5.79 -5.45 18.46
N LEU A 110 -5.78 -4.53 17.49
CA LEU A 110 -7.00 -3.86 17.02
C LEU A 110 -7.97 -4.84 16.38
N GLU A 111 -7.48 -5.80 15.60
CA GLU A 111 -8.28 -6.87 15.01
C GLU A 111 -8.92 -7.73 16.09
N ALA A 112 -8.17 -8.16 17.11
CA ALA A 112 -8.71 -8.96 18.21
C ALA A 112 -9.75 -8.23 19.08
N LEU A 113 -9.56 -6.92 19.29
CA LEU A 113 -10.58 -6.07 19.93
C LEU A 113 -11.79 -5.86 19.01
N GLY A 114 -11.51 -5.75 17.71
CA GLY A 114 -12.45 -5.67 16.62
C GLY A 114 -13.31 -6.93 16.50
N GLU A 115 -12.78 -8.13 16.67
CA GLU A 115 -13.54 -9.39 16.64
C GLU A 115 -14.55 -9.47 17.79
N ARG A 116 -14.18 -8.97 18.98
CA ARG A 116 -15.12 -8.77 20.09
C ARG A 116 -16.24 -7.79 19.76
N ALA A 117 -16.00 -6.80 18.90
CA ALA A 117 -17.01 -5.89 18.36
C ALA A 117 -17.70 -6.44 17.08
N ALA A 118 -17.05 -7.36 16.34
CA ALA A 118 -17.49 -7.91 15.06
C ALA A 118 -18.56 -8.99 15.24
N ALA A 119 -18.77 -9.48 16.46
CA ALA A 119 -20.03 -10.13 16.83
C ALA A 119 -21.26 -9.23 16.54
N ILE A 120 -21.07 -7.93 16.26
CA ILE A 120 -22.10 -6.98 15.83
C ILE A 120 -21.77 -6.33 14.45
N ARG A 121 -20.99 -6.95 13.55
CA ARG A 121 -20.72 -6.36 12.22
C ARG A 121 -21.53 -6.96 11.08
N ARG A 122 -22.18 -6.06 10.33
CA ARG A 122 -22.60 -6.26 8.93
C ARG A 122 -21.38 -6.67 8.07
N PRO A 123 -21.56 -7.49 7.03
CA PRO A 123 -20.45 -7.98 6.21
C PRO A 123 -19.65 -6.80 5.64
N ALA A 124 -18.33 -6.90 5.71
CA ALA A 124 -17.44 -5.99 5.00
C ALA A 124 -17.77 -6.11 3.51
N VAL A 125 -18.15 -4.99 2.91
CA VAL A 125 -18.45 -4.98 1.48
C VAL A 125 -17.14 -5.20 0.73
N SER A 126 -17.09 -6.25 -0.07
CA SER A 126 -15.96 -6.54 -0.96
C SER A 126 -16.04 -5.58 -2.13
N LEU A 127 -15.08 -4.66 -2.24
CA LEU A 127 -15.01 -3.72 -3.36
C LEU A 127 -14.96 -4.46 -4.71
N ALA A 128 -14.33 -5.65 -4.75
CA ALA A 128 -14.30 -6.50 -5.93
C ALA A 128 -15.70 -7.02 -6.32
N ASP A 129 -16.52 -7.38 -5.34
CA ASP A 129 -17.89 -7.84 -5.58
C ASP A 129 -18.79 -6.67 -6.01
N GLU A 130 -18.57 -5.46 -5.47
CA GLU A 130 -19.25 -4.25 -5.95
C GLU A 130 -18.85 -3.91 -7.39
N LEU A 131 -17.55 -3.96 -7.71
CA LEU A 131 -17.05 -3.75 -9.07
C LEU A 131 -17.64 -4.75 -10.06
N ALA A 132 -17.72 -6.03 -9.69
CA ALA A 132 -18.34 -7.07 -10.50
C ALA A 132 -19.85 -6.85 -10.70
N GLY A 133 -20.52 -6.20 -9.74
CA GLY A 133 -21.92 -5.80 -9.84
C GLY A 133 -22.17 -4.63 -10.80
N LEU A 134 -21.14 -3.87 -11.17
CA LEU A 134 -21.24 -2.71 -12.07
C LEU A 134 -21.16 -3.15 -13.54
N GLY A 135 -22.18 -3.88 -14.00
CA GLY A 135 -22.22 -4.43 -15.37
C GLY A 135 -22.01 -3.42 -16.50
N ARG A 136 -22.32 -2.13 -16.27
CA ARG A 136 -22.06 -1.04 -17.25
C ARG A 136 -20.55 -0.79 -17.48
N LEU A 137 -19.72 -0.97 -16.45
CA LEU A 137 -18.28 -0.69 -16.50
C LEU A 137 -17.44 -1.94 -16.83
N ALA A 138 -18.07 -3.11 -16.96
CA ALA A 138 -17.38 -4.34 -17.32
C ALA A 138 -16.49 -4.21 -18.58
N PRO A 139 -16.94 -3.56 -19.68
CA PRO A 139 -16.08 -3.37 -20.86
C PRO A 139 -14.81 -2.58 -20.56
N VAL A 140 -14.92 -1.54 -19.73
CA VAL A 140 -13.76 -0.72 -19.34
C VAL A 140 -12.79 -1.52 -18.50
N PHE A 141 -13.27 -2.22 -17.47
CA PHE A 141 -12.40 -2.99 -16.59
C PHE A 141 -11.73 -4.16 -17.29
N GLU A 142 -12.43 -4.83 -18.20
CA GLU A 142 -11.84 -5.88 -19.04
C GLU A 142 -10.76 -5.32 -19.97
N ALA A 143 -11.02 -4.20 -20.63
CA ALA A 143 -10.04 -3.55 -21.50
C ALA A 143 -8.81 -3.07 -20.72
N VAL A 144 -9.01 -2.43 -19.57
CA VAL A 144 -7.93 -1.97 -18.69
C VAL A 144 -7.11 -3.15 -18.18
N ALA A 145 -7.75 -4.23 -17.74
CA ALA A 145 -7.05 -5.44 -17.29
C ALA A 145 -6.15 -6.01 -18.40
N ALA A 146 -6.64 -6.09 -19.63
CA ALA A 146 -5.87 -6.58 -20.77
C ALA A 146 -4.68 -5.66 -21.13
N LEU A 147 -4.87 -4.34 -21.05
CA LEU A 147 -3.84 -3.36 -21.40
C LEU A 147 -2.78 -3.17 -20.30
N SER A 148 -3.15 -3.41 -19.05
CA SER A 148 -2.32 -3.15 -17.86
C SER A 148 -1.02 -3.94 -17.81
N GLU A 149 -0.92 -5.10 -18.49
CA GLU A 149 0.29 -5.94 -18.51
C GLU A 149 1.53 -5.21 -19.07
N THR A 150 1.31 -4.13 -19.83
CA THR A 150 2.37 -3.34 -20.47
C THR A 150 2.85 -2.15 -19.64
N TYR A 151 2.26 -1.93 -18.46
CA TYR A 151 2.56 -0.81 -17.57
C TYR A 151 3.02 -1.32 -16.20
N ASP A 152 3.84 -0.53 -15.51
CA ASP A 152 4.33 -0.89 -14.17
C ASP A 152 3.19 -0.89 -13.13
N GLY A 153 2.14 -0.11 -13.37
CA GLY A 153 0.92 -0.14 -12.57
C GLY A 153 -0.22 0.71 -13.13
N VAL A 154 -1.45 0.19 -13.05
CA VAL A 154 -2.69 0.89 -13.40
C VAL A 154 -3.66 0.77 -12.23
N TYR A 155 -4.22 1.90 -11.80
CA TYR A 155 -4.93 2.02 -10.54
C TYR A 155 -6.23 2.77 -10.70
N LEU A 156 -7.31 2.24 -10.11
CA LEU A 156 -8.52 3.01 -9.85
C LEU A 156 -8.22 4.00 -8.72
N VAL A 157 -8.50 5.28 -8.92
CA VAL A 157 -8.19 6.32 -7.93
C VAL A 157 -9.36 7.27 -7.72
N GLY A 158 -9.17 8.27 -6.86
CA GLY A 158 -10.03 9.46 -6.86
C GLY A 158 -11.49 9.22 -6.46
N GLY A 159 -12.39 9.94 -7.14
CA GLY A 159 -13.82 9.94 -6.85
C GLY A 159 -14.45 8.57 -7.07
N THR A 160 -13.96 7.83 -8.06
CA THR A 160 -14.46 6.49 -8.40
C THR A 160 -14.43 5.53 -7.22
N VAL A 161 -13.33 5.46 -6.47
CA VAL A 161 -13.23 4.57 -5.28
C VAL A 161 -14.25 4.98 -4.22
N ARG A 162 -14.38 6.28 -3.96
CA ARG A 162 -15.34 6.81 -2.98
C ARG A 162 -16.78 6.52 -3.39
N ASP A 163 -17.11 6.79 -4.64
CA ASP A 163 -18.47 6.73 -5.15
C ASP A 163 -18.95 5.25 -5.21
N ILE A 164 -18.06 4.31 -5.52
CA ILE A 164 -18.34 2.87 -5.37
C ILE A 164 -18.66 2.52 -3.90
N LEU A 165 -17.79 2.94 -2.96
CA LEU A 165 -17.99 2.66 -1.53
C LEU A 165 -19.26 3.32 -0.94
N LEU A 166 -19.75 4.39 -1.57
CA LEU A 166 -21.00 5.06 -1.21
C LEU A 166 -22.22 4.44 -1.92
N GLY A 167 -22.03 3.51 -2.86
CA GLY A 167 -23.08 2.88 -3.64
C GLY A 167 -23.71 3.81 -4.68
N GLU A 168 -22.97 4.80 -5.17
CA GLU A 168 -23.47 5.74 -6.17
C GLU A 168 -23.68 5.03 -7.52
N PRO A 169 -24.83 5.23 -8.19
CA PRO A 169 -25.19 4.48 -9.38
C PRO A 169 -24.44 4.94 -10.65
N SER A 170 -23.94 6.18 -10.65
CA SER A 170 -23.28 6.81 -11.79
C SER A 170 -22.13 7.68 -11.32
N PHE A 171 -20.96 7.45 -11.88
CA PHE A 171 -19.72 8.17 -11.58
C PHE A 171 -18.77 8.03 -12.77
N ASP A 172 -17.84 8.98 -12.86
CA ASP A 172 -16.73 8.97 -13.81
C ASP A 172 -15.64 8.01 -13.32
N VAL A 173 -14.96 7.33 -14.24
CA VAL A 173 -13.89 6.39 -13.91
C VAL A 173 -12.54 7.10 -13.99
N ASP A 174 -11.90 7.25 -12.84
CA ASP A 174 -10.58 7.85 -12.67
C ASP A 174 -9.51 6.74 -12.59
N ILE A 175 -8.57 6.77 -13.54
CA ILE A 175 -7.46 5.82 -13.64
C ILE A 175 -6.14 6.58 -13.53
N ALA A 176 -5.28 6.17 -12.59
CA ALA A 176 -3.89 6.57 -12.56
C ALA A 176 -3.00 5.47 -13.15
N VAL A 177 -1.99 5.85 -13.91
CA VAL A 177 -1.01 4.91 -14.48
C VAL A 177 0.42 5.35 -14.16
N GLU A 178 1.23 4.39 -13.73
CA GLU A 178 2.69 4.53 -13.69
C GLU A 178 3.22 4.35 -15.12
N GLY A 179 3.37 5.46 -15.83
CA GLY A 179 3.76 5.47 -17.24
C GLY A 179 3.02 6.54 -18.04
N ASP A 180 2.92 6.33 -19.35
CA ASP A 180 2.27 7.27 -20.27
C ASP A 180 0.74 7.06 -20.28
N ALA A 181 0.01 7.97 -19.64
CA ALA A 181 -1.44 7.98 -19.61
C ALA A 181 -2.09 8.23 -20.96
N ILE A 182 -1.43 8.96 -21.85
CA ILE A 182 -1.95 9.27 -23.18
C ILE A 182 -1.87 8.01 -24.05
N ALA A 183 -0.76 7.27 -23.96
CA ALA A 183 -0.62 5.98 -24.62
C ALA A 183 -1.67 4.98 -24.13
N LEU A 184 -1.88 4.89 -22.81
CA LEU A 184 -2.91 4.01 -22.24
C LEU A 184 -4.31 4.43 -22.71
N ALA A 185 -4.62 5.73 -22.69
CA ALA A 185 -5.92 6.24 -23.13
C ALA A 185 -6.19 5.98 -24.61
N GLN A 186 -5.16 6.08 -25.48
CA GLN A 186 -5.27 5.73 -26.90
C GLN A 186 -5.60 4.26 -27.09
N ALA A 187 -4.86 3.37 -26.45
CA ALA A 187 -5.13 1.94 -26.51
C ALA A 187 -6.51 1.58 -25.95
N LEU A 188 -6.94 2.26 -24.87
CA LEU A 188 -8.24 2.07 -24.26
C LEU A 188 -9.38 2.54 -25.19
N ALA A 189 -9.22 3.68 -25.86
CA ALA A 189 -10.19 4.14 -26.85
C ALA A 189 -10.31 3.17 -28.03
N ASP A 190 -9.18 2.66 -28.54
CA ASP A 190 -9.20 1.68 -29.62
C ASP A 190 -9.93 0.39 -29.20
N ALA A 191 -9.73 -0.07 -27.96
CA ALA A 191 -10.40 -1.25 -27.42
C ALA A 191 -11.91 -1.05 -27.20
N LEU A 192 -12.33 0.17 -26.89
CA LEU A 192 -13.72 0.52 -26.56
C LEU A 192 -14.50 1.15 -27.74
N ASP A 193 -13.90 1.21 -28.94
CA ASP A 193 -14.44 1.94 -30.10
C ASP A 193 -14.79 3.41 -29.75
N GLY A 194 -13.90 4.03 -28.96
CA GLY A 194 -14.05 5.35 -28.37
C GLY A 194 -13.19 6.43 -29.03
N ARG A 195 -13.10 7.59 -28.37
CA ARG A 195 -12.26 8.72 -28.78
C ARG A 195 -11.48 9.26 -27.60
N VAL A 196 -10.26 9.73 -27.85
CA VAL A 196 -9.40 10.34 -26.84
C VAL A 196 -9.33 11.85 -27.00
N ARG A 197 -9.36 12.55 -25.87
CA ARG A 197 -8.93 13.94 -25.75
C ARG A 197 -7.72 14.02 -24.83
N ALA A 198 -6.53 14.18 -25.41
CA ALA A 198 -5.28 14.25 -24.67
C ALA A 198 -4.92 15.69 -24.27
N HIS A 199 -4.26 15.81 -23.12
CA HIS A 199 -3.72 17.04 -22.56
C HIS A 199 -2.22 16.82 -22.22
N GLU A 200 -1.37 16.84 -23.25
CA GLU A 200 0.07 16.52 -23.17
C GLU A 200 0.81 17.24 -22.05
N LYS A 201 0.54 18.54 -21.86
CA LYS A 201 1.19 19.36 -20.82
C LYS A 201 0.97 18.86 -19.39
N PHE A 202 -0.09 18.10 -19.16
CA PHE A 202 -0.47 17.64 -17.82
C PHE A 202 -0.37 16.12 -17.67
N GLY A 203 0.00 15.39 -18.73
CA GLY A 203 0.03 13.93 -18.72
C GLY A 203 -1.35 13.34 -18.42
N THR A 204 -2.41 13.95 -18.94
CA THR A 204 -3.79 13.50 -18.76
C THR A 204 -4.48 13.27 -20.08
N ALA A 205 -5.44 12.35 -20.10
CA ALA A 205 -6.28 12.09 -21.25
C ALA A 205 -7.67 11.67 -20.79
N VAL A 206 -8.69 12.06 -21.57
CA VAL A 206 -10.08 11.64 -21.37
C VAL A 206 -10.48 10.73 -22.50
N VAL A 207 -10.94 9.52 -22.18
CA VAL A 207 -11.52 8.57 -23.13
C VAL A 207 -13.03 8.70 -23.06
N VAL A 208 -13.67 8.90 -24.21
CA VAL A 208 -15.13 8.92 -24.35
C VAL A 208 -15.56 7.75 -25.23
N TYR A 209 -16.45 6.91 -24.75
CA TYR A 209 -16.91 5.70 -25.46
C TYR A 209 -18.42 5.48 -25.31
N GLY A 210 -18.98 4.57 -26.11
CA GLY A 210 -20.41 4.24 -26.08
C GLY A 210 -21.33 5.46 -26.20
N ASP A 211 -22.35 5.53 -25.35
CA ASP A 211 -23.31 6.63 -25.27
C ASP A 211 -22.80 7.84 -24.44
N GLY A 212 -21.49 8.11 -24.51
CA GLY A 212 -20.86 9.27 -23.87
C GLY A 212 -20.31 9.03 -22.47
N GLU A 213 -20.06 7.77 -22.09
CA GLU A 213 -19.35 7.43 -20.85
C GLU A 213 -17.89 7.90 -20.92
N ARG A 214 -17.30 8.18 -19.76
CA ARG A 214 -15.99 8.83 -19.63
C ARG A 214 -15.05 8.07 -18.71
N VAL A 215 -13.81 7.95 -19.16
CA VAL A 215 -12.67 7.47 -18.35
C VAL A 215 -11.60 8.54 -18.38
N ASP A 216 -11.27 9.07 -17.21
CA ASP A 216 -10.17 10.01 -17.03
C ASP A 216 -8.91 9.21 -16.69
N VAL A 217 -7.86 9.39 -17.47
CA VAL A 217 -6.58 8.71 -17.31
C VAL A 217 -5.50 9.74 -17.00
N VAL A 218 -4.75 9.54 -15.92
CA VAL A 218 -3.68 10.44 -15.46
C VAL A 218 -2.38 9.69 -15.22
N THR A 219 -1.26 10.30 -15.63
CA THR A 219 0.07 9.79 -15.29
C THR A 219 0.35 10.05 -13.81
N ALA A 220 0.73 9.00 -13.08
CA ALA A 220 1.24 9.12 -11.72
C ALA A 220 2.49 10.00 -11.72
N ARG A 221 2.48 11.02 -10.86
CA ARG A 221 3.46 12.10 -10.92
C ARG A 221 3.85 12.63 -9.55
N THR A 222 5.08 13.09 -9.45
CA THR A 222 5.54 13.93 -8.35
C THR A 222 5.48 15.38 -8.79
N GLU A 223 4.99 16.25 -7.91
CA GLU A 223 4.88 17.68 -8.17
C GLU A 223 5.80 18.45 -7.22
N PHE A 224 6.71 19.25 -7.79
CA PHE A 224 7.53 20.19 -7.04
C PHE A 224 7.04 21.62 -7.27
N TYR A 225 6.78 22.34 -6.17
CA TYR A 225 6.37 23.75 -6.20
C TYR A 225 7.53 24.62 -5.73
N ASP A 226 8.13 25.38 -6.65
CA ASP A 226 9.22 26.30 -6.30
C ASP A 226 8.77 27.45 -5.37
N ALA A 227 7.48 27.79 -5.40
CA ALA A 227 6.85 28.81 -4.56
C ALA A 227 5.33 28.60 -4.42
N PRO A 228 4.68 29.17 -3.39
CA PRO A 228 3.22 29.18 -3.27
C PRO A 228 2.57 29.78 -4.52
N ALA A 229 1.55 29.11 -5.06
CA ALA A 229 0.81 29.47 -6.28
C ALA A 229 1.57 29.38 -7.62
N ALA A 230 2.76 28.78 -7.65
CA ALA A 230 3.44 28.41 -8.90
C ALA A 230 2.79 27.16 -9.55
N LEU A 231 2.89 27.05 -10.87
CA LEU A 231 2.56 25.79 -11.56
C LEU A 231 3.61 24.73 -11.18
N PRO A 232 3.20 23.49 -10.87
CA PRO A 232 4.14 22.46 -10.45
C PRO A 232 5.04 22.01 -11.60
N ALA A 233 6.29 21.69 -11.29
CA ALA A 233 7.11 20.84 -12.13
C ALA A 233 6.68 19.39 -11.94
N VAL A 234 6.40 18.68 -13.04
CA VAL A 234 5.81 17.34 -13.03
C VAL A 234 6.85 16.33 -13.52
N GLU A 235 7.17 15.33 -12.69
CA GLU A 235 8.01 14.19 -13.06
C GLU A 235 7.25 12.87 -12.91
N HIS A 236 7.59 11.87 -13.73
CA HIS A 236 7.04 10.52 -13.61
C HIS A 236 7.36 9.95 -12.23
N ALA A 237 6.35 9.36 -11.59
CA ALA A 237 6.48 8.83 -10.24
C ALA A 237 5.65 7.56 -10.05
N SER A 238 5.94 6.86 -8.96
CA SER A 238 5.09 5.76 -8.51
C SER A 238 3.75 6.29 -7.98
N ILE A 239 2.72 5.44 -7.96
CA ILE A 239 1.43 5.72 -7.34
C ILE A 239 1.60 6.04 -5.86
N ARG A 240 2.62 5.47 -5.20
CA ARG A 240 2.93 5.77 -3.80
C ARG A 240 3.29 7.24 -3.66
N GLU A 241 4.26 7.72 -4.42
CA GLU A 241 4.68 9.12 -4.40
C GLU A 241 3.54 10.07 -4.81
N ASP A 242 2.73 9.68 -5.81
CA ASP A 242 1.54 10.44 -6.23
C ASP A 242 0.46 10.52 -5.15
N LEU A 243 0.29 9.48 -4.32
CA LEU A 243 -0.65 9.50 -3.21
C LEU A 243 -0.11 10.26 -2.00
N PHE A 244 1.20 10.18 -1.72
CA PHE A 244 1.83 10.86 -0.57
C PHE A 244 1.77 12.39 -0.67
N ARG A 245 1.70 12.97 -1.87
CA ARG A 245 1.50 14.42 -2.06
C ARG A 245 0.07 14.89 -1.87
N ARG A 246 -0.92 13.98 -1.86
CA ARG A 246 -2.32 14.35 -1.73
C ARG A 246 -2.58 14.62 -0.25
N ASP A 247 -2.65 15.90 0.10
CA ASP A 247 -2.96 16.34 1.46
C ASP A 247 -4.37 15.84 1.83
N PHE A 248 -4.43 14.95 2.81
CA PHE A 248 -5.67 14.52 3.46
C PHE A 248 -5.74 15.18 4.85
N THR A 249 -5.71 16.51 4.89
CA THR A 249 -6.01 17.31 6.10
C THR A 249 -7.47 17.63 6.21
#